data_AF-A0A517Y1V5-F1
#
_entry.id   AF-A0A517Y1V5-F1
#
_cell.length_a   1.000
_cell.length_b   1.000
_cell.length_c   1.000
_cell.angle_alpha   90.00
_cell.angle_beta   90.00
_cell.angle_gamma   90.00
#
_symmetry.space_group_name_H-M   'P 1'
#
loop_
_entity.id
_entity.type
_entity.pdbx_description
1 polymer ?
#
loop_
_entity_poly.entity_id
_entity_poly.type
_entity_poly.pdbx_seq_one_letter_code
_entity_poly.pdbx_strand_id
1 'polypeptide(L)'
;MAAKTSRKLGFEPLEVREVPAVLSAYLAGQDLIVQMDNAGGGAEVRQAGTTVTVTEPGTTRSWSYPASWLRSLNFYGGEGNDRFVNHTGIGSAAFGYGGNDVFVGGGGNDALDGGEGHDRLNGRGGADNLYGGNGNDVLIGIDAGGPDYLDPWGGRDVIWAETNDQLSPYVGTDDVVQRMSGFANAADRTLDGDRILDPVVAAGQTYRAFAGNPLFAAAGPRVQDMDQGALGDCWLVSGLGTVAKHDPMAVRGRVVDFDDGTYGVRLGNNFYRVDNDLPVAVGGATPVNAGFGAENSMWVAVAEKAYAHFRTAGANSYASLQGGRAAEVYQAFGSTNAVTSNFADYGSATALANEMYRRFAAGEMLSIGTGVAKAPGLDVGATVDGHAYVVTSVNRGWVWNSTTRSYSLQVTSITLRNPWGDDGTAGSATVTVTPEQLFNRAGRFYAGTL
;
A
#
# COMPACT_ATOMS: atom_id res chain seq x y z
N MET A 1 25.85 -14.22 59.69
CA MET A 1 25.77 -12.85 59.16
C MET A 1 26.86 -12.66 58.11
N ALA A 2 26.46 -12.45 56.86
CA ALA A 2 27.20 -11.69 55.83
C ALA A 2 26.36 -11.77 54.54
N ALA A 3 25.49 -10.78 54.31
CA ALA A 3 24.77 -10.64 53.05
C ALA A 3 25.71 -10.02 52.02
N LYS A 4 25.94 -10.71 50.90
CA LYS A 4 26.59 -10.14 49.70
C LYS A 4 25.58 -9.21 49.01
N THR A 5 25.81 -7.91 49.06
CA THR A 5 25.13 -6.91 48.23
C THR A 5 25.76 -6.92 46.84
N SER A 6 25.04 -7.40 45.83
CA SER A 6 25.38 -7.17 44.43
C SER A 6 24.98 -5.74 44.05
N ARG A 7 25.97 -4.88 43.76
CA ARG A 7 25.72 -3.62 43.06
C ARG A 7 25.33 -3.96 41.62
N LYS A 8 24.07 -3.76 41.25
CA LYS A 8 23.69 -3.62 39.84
C LYS A 8 24.36 -2.35 39.32
N LEU A 9 25.27 -2.50 38.36
CA LEU A 9 25.71 -1.39 37.51
C LEU A 9 24.50 -1.00 36.67
N GLY A 10 23.99 0.22 36.88
CA GLY A 10 23.01 0.81 35.98
C GLY A 10 23.68 1.04 34.64
N PHE A 11 23.23 0.34 33.61
CA PHE A 11 23.43 0.80 32.25
C PHE A 11 22.50 2.00 32.07
N GLU A 12 23.07 3.20 32.06
CA GLU A 12 22.43 4.33 31.40
C GLU A 12 22.29 3.92 29.92
N PRO A 13 21.09 3.96 29.32
CA PRO A 13 20.96 3.73 27.90
C PRO A 13 21.80 4.77 27.17
N LEU A 14 22.61 4.32 26.20
CA LEU A 14 23.29 5.20 25.25
C LEU A 14 22.26 6.18 24.70
N GLU A 15 22.48 7.49 24.91
CA GLU A 15 21.71 8.49 24.19
C GLU A 15 21.83 8.16 22.70
N VAL A 16 20.69 7.94 22.03
CA VAL A 16 20.63 7.92 20.57
C VAL A 16 21.02 9.32 20.14
N ARG A 17 22.31 9.53 19.88
CA ARG A 17 22.81 10.79 19.38
C ARG A 17 22.42 10.84 17.93
N GLU A 18 21.26 11.45 17.66
CA GLU A 18 20.82 11.80 16.30
C GLU A 18 21.98 12.55 15.63
N VAL A 19 22.50 11.97 14.55
CA VAL A 19 23.58 12.57 13.77
C VAL A 19 22.91 13.50 12.78
N PRO A 20 23.14 14.82 12.86
CA PRO A 20 22.58 15.74 11.89
C PRO A 20 23.10 15.43 10.49
N ALA A 21 22.20 15.29 9.53
CA ALA A 21 22.45 15.03 8.13
C ALA A 21 22.58 16.31 7.30
N VAL A 22 21.89 17.42 7.66
CA VAL A 22 22.06 18.68 6.91
C VAL A 22 23.44 19.28 7.20
N LEU A 23 24.40 19.14 6.28
CA LEU A 23 25.75 19.70 6.42
C LEU A 23 25.74 21.22 6.41
N SER A 24 24.99 21.81 5.47
CA SER A 24 24.87 23.26 5.34
C SER A 24 23.60 23.69 4.61
N ALA A 25 23.10 24.87 4.97
CA ALA A 25 22.17 25.61 4.15
C ALA A 25 22.71 27.04 4.02
N TYR A 26 22.87 27.56 2.80
CA TYR A 26 23.45 28.88 2.54
C TYR A 26 22.99 29.47 1.20
N LEU A 27 23.18 30.78 1.02
CA LEU A 27 22.86 31.47 -0.23
C LEU A 27 24.09 31.56 -1.15
N ALA A 28 23.91 31.17 -2.41
CA ALA A 28 24.80 31.50 -3.51
C ALA A 28 24.06 32.44 -4.48
N GLY A 29 24.26 33.75 -4.30
CA GLY A 29 23.41 34.73 -5.01
C GLY A 29 21.97 34.69 -4.49
N GLN A 30 21.01 34.38 -5.37
CA GLN A 30 19.58 34.23 -5.02
C GLN A 30 19.15 32.76 -4.89
N ASP A 31 20.11 31.84 -4.92
CA ASP A 31 19.87 30.41 -4.86
C ASP A 31 20.16 29.94 -3.43
N LEU A 32 19.15 29.38 -2.76
CA LEU A 32 19.32 28.75 -1.45
C LEU A 32 19.75 27.30 -1.67
N ILE A 33 21.00 27.00 -1.30
CA ILE A 33 21.59 25.67 -1.40
C ILE A 33 21.43 24.96 -0.06
N VAL A 34 20.90 23.74 -0.07
CA VAL A 34 20.84 22.81 1.05
C VAL A 34 21.66 21.58 0.66
N GLN A 35 22.66 21.25 1.48
CA GLN A 35 23.54 20.12 1.24
C GLN A 35 23.48 19.15 2.42
N MET A 36 23.12 17.91 2.14
CA MET A 36 23.07 16.82 3.10
C MET A 36 24.42 16.07 3.16
N ASP A 37 24.55 15.14 4.09
CA ASP A 37 25.66 14.20 4.19
C ASP A 37 25.34 12.90 3.44
N ASN A 38 26.24 11.91 3.52
CA ASN A 38 26.04 10.63 2.84
C ASN A 38 25.31 9.59 3.70
N ALA A 39 24.83 9.94 4.90
CA ALA A 39 24.16 8.99 5.79
C ALA A 39 22.65 8.92 5.54
N GLY A 40 22.09 9.95 4.93
CA GLY A 40 20.65 10.13 4.71
C GLY A 40 20.00 10.89 5.86
N GLY A 41 19.02 11.73 5.55
CA GLY A 41 18.25 12.47 6.54
C GLY A 41 17.10 13.27 5.92
N GLY A 42 16.70 14.36 6.58
CA GLY A 42 15.58 15.16 6.12
C GLY A 42 15.87 16.66 6.09
N ALA A 43 15.32 17.36 5.10
CA ALA A 43 15.23 18.80 5.05
C ALA A 43 13.82 19.26 4.63
N GLU A 44 13.21 20.11 5.44
CA GLU A 44 11.94 20.75 5.13
C GLU A 44 12.12 22.26 4.94
N VAL A 45 11.58 22.81 3.85
CA VAL A 45 11.62 24.24 3.55
C VAL A 45 10.21 24.82 3.70
N ARG A 46 10.06 25.81 4.57
CA ARG A 46 8.76 26.46 4.85
C ARG A 46 8.87 27.97 4.75
N GLN A 47 7.84 28.61 4.21
CA GLN A 47 7.74 30.06 4.18
C GLN A 47 6.66 30.54 5.16
N ALA A 48 7.04 31.44 6.07
CA ALA A 48 6.12 32.15 6.97
C ALA A 48 6.29 33.66 6.77
N GLY A 49 5.29 34.30 6.16
CA GLY A 49 5.36 35.71 5.79
C GLY A 49 6.55 35.98 4.85
N THR A 50 7.48 36.82 5.29
CA THR A 50 8.67 37.22 4.52
C THR A 50 9.90 36.36 4.81
N THR A 51 9.77 35.25 5.54
CA THR A 51 10.89 34.42 5.96
C THR A 51 10.73 33.00 5.44
N VAL A 52 11.75 32.50 4.75
CA VAL A 52 11.91 31.10 4.38
C VAL A 52 12.82 30.45 5.41
N THR A 53 12.44 29.27 5.90
CA THR A 53 13.20 28.51 6.89
C THR A 53 13.42 27.09 6.39
N VAL A 54 14.68 26.66 6.39
CA VAL A 54 15.06 25.25 6.25
C VAL A 54 15.13 24.65 7.65
N THR A 55 14.49 23.52 7.86
CA THR A 55 14.50 22.78 9.13
C THR A 55 14.95 21.36 8.88
N GLU A 56 15.76 20.83 9.79
CA GLU A 56 16.14 19.42 9.80
C GLU A 56 15.22 18.65 10.76
N PRO A 57 14.29 17.81 10.26
CA PRO A 57 13.29 17.12 11.08
C PRO A 57 13.93 16.28 12.19
N GLY A 58 13.27 16.22 13.34
CA GLY A 58 13.79 15.53 14.54
C GLY A 58 14.78 16.38 15.34
N THR A 59 15.41 17.40 14.75
CA THR A 59 16.41 18.23 15.41
C THR A 59 15.92 19.65 15.72
N THR A 60 16.74 20.44 16.41
CA THR A 60 16.52 21.88 16.58
C THR A 60 17.25 22.74 15.54
N ARG A 61 17.83 22.13 14.50
CA ARG A 61 18.65 22.84 13.50
C ARG A 61 17.76 23.48 12.44
N SER A 62 17.97 24.78 12.24
CA SER A 62 17.22 25.56 11.26
C SER A 62 18.02 26.74 10.73
N TRP A 63 17.76 27.14 9.48
CA TRP A 63 18.37 28.28 8.81
C TRP A 63 17.28 29.15 8.18
N SER A 64 17.27 30.44 8.48
CA SER A 64 16.23 31.36 8.02
C SER A 64 16.79 32.46 7.13
N TYR A 65 16.06 32.75 6.06
CA TYR A 65 16.41 33.72 5.03
C TYR A 65 15.21 34.60 4.68
N PRO A 66 15.40 35.88 4.34
CA PRO A 66 14.33 36.70 3.77
C PRO A 66 13.86 36.11 2.43
N ALA A 67 12.57 35.86 2.29
CA ALA A 67 11.97 35.31 1.07
C ALA A 67 12.29 36.15 -0.18
N SER A 68 12.42 37.47 -0.02
CA SER A 68 12.77 38.39 -1.11
C SER A 68 14.19 38.21 -1.67
N TRP A 69 15.04 37.44 -1.00
CA TRP A 69 16.39 37.13 -1.47
C TRP A 69 16.42 35.89 -2.35
N LEU A 70 15.38 35.05 -2.29
CA LEU A 70 15.37 33.73 -2.91
C LEU A 70 14.66 33.78 -4.25
N ARG A 71 15.26 33.13 -5.23
CA ARG A 71 14.67 32.84 -6.54
C ARG A 71 14.51 31.34 -6.78
N SER A 72 15.45 30.54 -6.27
CA SER A 72 15.41 29.08 -6.39
C SER A 72 15.89 28.40 -5.11
N LEU A 73 15.50 27.14 -4.96
CA LEU A 73 16.03 26.22 -3.95
C LEU A 73 16.85 25.14 -4.67
N ASN A 74 18.02 24.78 -4.15
CA ASN A 74 18.82 23.67 -4.66
C ASN A 74 19.11 22.72 -3.51
N PHE A 75 18.71 21.46 -3.66
CA PHE A 75 18.90 20.41 -2.68
C PHE A 75 19.83 19.33 -3.23
N TYR A 76 20.78 18.91 -2.41
CA TYR A 76 21.73 17.83 -2.72
C TYR A 76 21.70 16.81 -1.57
N GLY A 77 21.18 15.61 -1.87
CA GLY A 77 21.05 14.48 -0.95
C GLY A 77 22.42 13.84 -0.69
N GLY A 78 22.84 12.86 -1.48
CA GLY A 78 24.12 12.20 -1.27
C GLY A 78 23.98 10.72 -1.58
N GLU A 79 24.61 9.85 -0.78
CA GLU A 79 24.54 8.40 -1.01
C GLU A 79 23.53 7.70 -0.09
N GLY A 80 22.86 8.45 0.78
CA GLY A 80 21.94 7.92 1.79
C GLY A 80 20.50 8.23 1.44
N ASN A 81 19.56 7.56 2.11
CA ASN A 81 18.13 7.81 1.90
C ASN A 81 17.75 9.19 2.46
N ASP A 82 17.47 10.13 1.58
CA ASP A 82 17.20 11.52 1.88
C ASP A 82 15.73 11.89 1.65
N ARG A 83 15.24 12.82 2.47
CA ARG A 83 13.90 13.39 2.34
C ARG A 83 13.99 14.90 2.16
N PHE A 84 13.49 15.39 1.04
CA PHE A 84 13.35 16.81 0.77
C PHE A 84 11.88 17.18 0.61
N VAL A 85 11.40 18.17 1.38
CA VAL A 85 10.04 18.67 1.27
C VAL A 85 10.04 20.19 1.16
N ASN A 86 9.53 20.69 0.04
CA ASN A 86 9.31 22.12 -0.19
C ASN A 86 7.83 22.47 0.06
N HIS A 87 7.58 23.37 1.02
CA HIS A 87 6.24 23.90 1.30
C HIS A 87 6.06 25.34 0.82
N THR A 88 6.88 25.77 -0.13
CA THR A 88 6.89 27.15 -0.66
C THR A 88 6.43 27.18 -2.12
N GLY A 89 6.14 28.37 -2.64
CA GLY A 89 5.93 28.56 -4.09
C GLY A 89 7.21 28.83 -4.87
N ILE A 90 8.39 28.56 -4.28
CA ILE A 90 9.70 28.77 -4.91
C ILE A 90 10.07 27.47 -5.62
N GLY A 91 10.38 27.56 -6.92
CA GLY A 91 10.87 26.41 -7.69
C GLY A 91 12.19 25.88 -7.16
N SER A 92 12.35 24.57 -7.22
CA SER A 92 13.46 23.82 -6.63
C SER A 92 14.11 22.89 -7.64
N ALA A 93 15.42 22.71 -7.50
CA ALA A 93 16.17 21.63 -8.14
C ALA A 93 16.69 20.70 -7.04
N ALA A 94 16.24 19.46 -7.01
CA ALA A 94 16.63 18.48 -5.99
C ALA A 94 17.30 17.28 -6.65
N PHE A 95 18.47 16.90 -6.14
CA PHE A 95 19.26 15.78 -6.63
C PHE A 95 19.52 14.80 -5.47
N GLY A 96 19.01 13.58 -5.59
CA GLY A 96 19.16 12.51 -4.60
C GLY A 96 20.54 11.86 -4.69
N TYR A 97 20.96 11.56 -5.91
CA TYR A 97 22.16 10.81 -6.28
C TYR A 97 22.06 9.32 -5.98
N GLY A 98 22.14 8.89 -4.73
CA GLY A 98 22.05 7.48 -4.37
C GLY A 98 21.30 7.28 -3.07
N GLY A 99 20.57 6.17 -2.96
CA GLY A 99 19.68 5.93 -1.82
C GLY A 99 18.23 5.90 -2.28
N ASN A 100 17.32 5.51 -1.38
CA ASN A 100 15.89 5.54 -1.66
C ASN A 100 15.31 6.84 -1.12
N ASP A 101 15.15 7.81 -1.98
CA ASP A 101 14.86 9.20 -1.63
C ASP A 101 13.37 9.52 -1.73
N VAL A 102 12.94 10.53 -0.97
CA VAL A 102 11.57 11.05 -1.01
C VAL A 102 11.59 12.54 -1.21
N PHE A 103 11.29 12.98 -2.43
CA PHE A 103 11.24 14.38 -2.82
C PHE A 103 9.82 14.84 -3.06
N VAL A 104 9.47 15.93 -2.41
CA VAL A 104 8.17 16.58 -2.53
C VAL A 104 8.39 18.04 -2.85
N GLY A 105 8.03 18.41 -4.08
CA GLY A 105 8.06 19.75 -4.61
C GLY A 105 7.08 20.70 -3.92
N GLY A 106 7.13 21.95 -4.36
CA GLY A 106 6.38 23.07 -3.84
C GLY A 106 5.19 23.44 -4.72
N GLY A 107 4.90 24.74 -4.78
CA GLY A 107 3.90 25.32 -5.69
C GLY A 107 4.52 26.05 -6.88
N GLY A 108 5.82 25.85 -7.14
CA GLY A 108 6.54 26.46 -8.24
C GLY A 108 7.19 25.38 -9.10
N ASN A 109 7.66 25.75 -10.30
CA ASN A 109 8.22 24.77 -11.23
C ASN A 109 9.50 24.11 -10.67
N ASP A 110 9.42 22.81 -10.45
CA ASP A 110 10.44 22.00 -9.81
C ASP A 110 11.16 21.08 -10.81
N ALA A 111 12.39 20.70 -10.46
CA ALA A 111 13.18 19.70 -11.15
C ALA A 111 13.70 18.71 -10.10
N LEU A 112 13.10 17.53 -10.04
CA LEU A 112 13.39 16.50 -9.03
C LEU A 112 14.08 15.32 -9.72
N ASP A 113 15.27 14.96 -9.27
CA ASP A 113 16.08 13.85 -9.79
C ASP A 113 16.42 12.91 -8.63
N GLY A 114 15.83 11.71 -8.63
CA GLY A 114 16.04 10.69 -7.60
C GLY A 114 17.46 10.12 -7.67
N GLY A 115 17.84 9.61 -8.83
CA GLY A 115 19.17 9.07 -9.07
C GLY A 115 19.18 7.55 -8.98
N GLU A 116 20.06 6.96 -8.17
CA GLU A 116 20.16 5.52 -7.97
C GLU A 116 19.36 5.09 -6.74
N GLY A 117 18.32 4.28 -6.90
CA GLY A 117 17.56 3.83 -5.74
C GLY A 117 16.13 3.45 -6.06
N HIS A 118 15.27 3.50 -5.06
CA HIS A 118 13.83 3.32 -5.21
C HIS A 118 13.18 4.58 -4.68
N ASP A 119 13.04 5.55 -5.57
CA ASP A 119 12.77 6.93 -5.22
C ASP A 119 11.27 7.23 -5.31
N ARG A 120 10.88 8.27 -4.59
CA ARG A 120 9.51 8.77 -4.60
C ARG A 120 9.53 10.27 -4.84
N LEU A 121 9.05 10.66 -6.02
CA LEU A 121 9.06 12.04 -6.50
C LEU A 121 7.64 12.54 -6.67
N ASN A 122 7.30 13.63 -6.02
CA ASN A 122 6.02 14.31 -6.16
C ASN A 122 6.26 15.78 -6.51
N GLY A 123 5.89 16.18 -7.73
CA GLY A 123 6.06 17.57 -8.20
C GLY A 123 5.25 18.57 -7.38
N ARG A 124 4.04 18.16 -6.95
CA ARG A 124 3.00 19.08 -6.47
C ARG A 124 2.76 20.18 -7.49
N GLY A 125 2.41 21.39 -7.06
CA GLY A 125 1.92 22.45 -7.92
C GLY A 125 3.04 23.01 -8.78
N GLY A 126 2.88 23.03 -10.09
CA GLY A 126 3.96 23.59 -10.90
C GLY A 126 3.87 23.22 -12.36
N ALA A 127 5.01 23.23 -13.02
CA ALA A 127 5.18 22.58 -14.31
C ALA A 127 6.57 21.96 -14.21
N ASP A 128 6.56 20.70 -13.80
CA ASP A 128 7.69 20.08 -13.13
C ASP A 128 8.40 19.09 -14.05
N ASN A 129 9.65 18.80 -13.74
CA ASN A 129 10.41 17.73 -14.36
C ASN A 129 10.77 16.71 -13.28
N LEU A 130 10.24 15.50 -13.40
CA LEU A 130 10.48 14.40 -12.47
C LEU A 130 11.33 13.33 -13.17
N TYR A 131 12.54 13.10 -12.67
CA TYR A 131 13.48 12.10 -13.17
C TYR A 131 13.66 11.03 -12.09
N GLY A 132 13.09 9.84 -12.31
CA GLY A 132 13.19 8.71 -11.36
C GLY A 132 14.63 8.27 -11.21
N GLY A 133 15.17 7.73 -12.30
CA GLY A 133 16.56 7.32 -12.35
C GLY A 133 16.66 5.80 -12.48
N ASN A 134 17.62 5.19 -11.80
CA ASN A 134 17.79 3.74 -11.80
C ASN A 134 17.08 3.15 -10.58
N GLY A 135 16.24 2.15 -10.84
CA GLY A 135 15.52 1.36 -9.85
C GLY A 135 14.01 1.56 -9.98
N ASN A 136 13.24 1.09 -9.01
CA ASN A 136 11.77 1.06 -9.11
C ASN A 136 11.19 2.27 -8.37
N ASP A 137 10.83 3.29 -9.13
CA ASP A 137 10.47 4.61 -8.63
C ASP A 137 8.97 4.84 -8.64
N VAL A 138 8.54 5.85 -7.88
CA VAL A 138 7.16 6.36 -7.88
C VAL A 138 7.17 7.84 -8.23
N LEU A 139 6.70 8.17 -9.43
CA LEU A 139 6.62 9.56 -9.90
C LEU A 139 5.16 10.03 -9.88
N ILE A 140 4.92 11.20 -9.31
CA ILE A 140 3.60 11.80 -9.13
C ILE A 140 3.62 13.23 -9.66
N GLY A 141 2.97 13.44 -10.80
CA GLY A 141 2.61 14.75 -11.34
C GLY A 141 1.10 14.88 -11.31
N ILE A 142 0.51 14.92 -10.12
CA ILE A 142 -0.94 15.13 -9.92
C ILE A 142 -1.09 16.33 -9.01
N ASP A 143 -1.53 17.47 -9.54
CA ASP A 143 -1.45 18.73 -8.79
C ASP A 143 -2.47 19.80 -9.24
N ALA A 144 -3.22 19.57 -10.32
CA ALA A 144 -4.00 20.58 -11.03
C ALA A 144 -3.21 21.82 -11.49
N GLY A 145 -1.89 21.74 -11.63
CA GLY A 145 -1.02 22.79 -12.11
C GLY A 145 -0.84 22.77 -13.61
N GLY A 146 0.35 23.16 -14.04
CA GLY A 146 0.79 23.10 -15.43
C GLY A 146 1.15 21.67 -15.85
N PRO A 147 1.37 21.42 -17.16
CA PRO A 147 1.80 20.11 -17.62
C PRO A 147 3.20 19.76 -17.13
N ASP A 148 3.35 18.56 -16.60
CA ASP A 148 4.63 18.02 -16.13
C ASP A 148 5.34 17.21 -17.21
N TYR A 149 6.63 16.96 -16.99
CA TYR A 149 7.45 15.99 -17.70
C TYR A 149 7.95 14.92 -16.71
N LEU A 150 7.55 13.67 -16.92
CA LEU A 150 7.94 12.56 -16.06
C LEU A 150 8.81 11.57 -16.85
N ASP A 151 10.00 11.30 -16.34
CA ASP A 151 11.00 10.42 -16.91
C ASP A 151 11.42 9.37 -15.87
N PRO A 152 10.84 8.17 -15.88
CA PRO A 152 11.20 7.15 -14.90
C PRO A 152 12.62 6.59 -15.14
N TRP A 153 13.09 6.65 -16.39
CA TRP A 153 14.32 6.03 -16.87
C TRP A 153 14.37 4.50 -16.75
N GLY A 154 15.05 3.92 -15.76
CA GLY A 154 15.39 2.50 -15.75
C GLY A 154 14.85 1.76 -14.56
N GLY A 155 13.96 0.80 -14.76
CA GLY A 155 13.43 -0.02 -13.68
C GLY A 155 12.03 -0.49 -13.98
N ARG A 156 11.26 -0.77 -12.93
CA ARG A 156 9.82 -0.99 -13.03
C ARG A 156 9.10 0.02 -12.17
N ASP A 157 8.56 1.03 -12.83
CA ASP A 157 8.15 2.26 -12.19
C ASP A 157 6.63 2.36 -12.05
N VAL A 158 6.19 3.21 -11.13
CA VAL A 158 4.79 3.57 -10.96
C VAL A 158 4.63 5.06 -11.21
N ILE A 159 3.87 5.41 -12.24
CA ILE A 159 3.75 6.79 -12.70
C ILE A 159 2.30 7.23 -12.56
N TRP A 160 2.04 8.23 -11.72
CA TRP A 160 0.74 8.89 -11.60
C TRP A 160 0.83 10.25 -12.28
N ALA A 161 0.14 10.38 -13.42
CA ALA A 161 0.21 11.54 -14.28
C ALA A 161 -1.18 12.00 -14.72
N GLU A 162 -1.32 13.30 -14.87
CA GLU A 162 -2.47 13.91 -15.51
C GLU A 162 -2.48 13.61 -17.01
N THR A 163 -3.66 13.73 -17.63
CA THR A 163 -3.80 13.50 -19.07
C THR A 163 -3.02 14.48 -19.95
N ASN A 164 -2.70 15.67 -19.42
CA ASN A 164 -1.94 16.72 -20.08
C ASN A 164 -0.43 16.55 -19.96
N ASP A 165 0.06 15.66 -19.08
CA ASP A 165 1.49 15.52 -18.84
C ASP A 165 2.20 14.78 -19.96
N GLN A 166 3.48 15.07 -20.06
CA GLN A 166 4.39 14.43 -20.97
C GLN A 166 5.14 13.33 -20.24
N LEU A 167 5.18 12.15 -20.85
CA LEU A 167 6.02 11.07 -20.38
C LEU A 167 7.19 10.93 -21.33
N SER A 168 8.37 10.65 -20.77
CA SER A 168 9.57 10.42 -21.56
C SER A 168 9.40 9.21 -22.48
N PRO A 169 10.20 9.12 -23.57
CA PRO A 169 10.26 7.92 -24.38
C PRO A 169 10.92 6.73 -23.66
N TYR A 170 11.42 6.92 -22.44
CA TYR A 170 12.07 5.90 -21.63
C TYR A 170 11.12 5.17 -20.68
N VAL A 171 9.82 5.53 -20.65
CA VAL A 171 8.80 4.70 -19.97
C VAL A 171 8.84 3.27 -20.54
N GLY A 172 9.24 2.33 -19.69
CA GLY A 172 9.37 0.92 -19.98
C GLY A 172 8.03 0.24 -20.21
N THR A 173 8.07 -0.93 -20.87
CA THR A 173 6.85 -1.73 -21.09
C THR A 173 6.35 -2.44 -19.85
N ASP A 174 7.18 -2.56 -18.81
CA ASP A 174 6.81 -3.14 -17.53
C ASP A 174 6.43 -2.09 -16.48
N ASP A 175 6.55 -0.80 -16.79
CA ASP A 175 6.06 0.30 -15.96
C ASP A 175 4.55 0.32 -15.86
N VAL A 176 4.07 0.83 -14.73
CA VAL A 176 2.66 1.02 -14.45
C VAL A 176 2.31 2.50 -14.55
N VAL A 177 1.71 2.87 -15.68
CA VAL A 177 1.26 4.24 -15.92
C VAL A 177 -0.22 4.42 -15.55
N GLN A 178 -0.47 5.35 -14.64
CA GLN A 178 -1.77 5.80 -14.17
C GLN A 178 -2.07 7.19 -14.74
N ARG A 179 -2.73 7.22 -15.91
CA ARG A 179 -3.23 8.47 -16.52
C ARG A 179 -4.61 8.81 -15.98
N MET A 180 -4.76 10.00 -15.40
CA MET A 180 -6.05 10.45 -14.87
C MET A 180 -6.37 11.91 -15.24
N SER A 181 -7.66 12.25 -15.21
CA SER A 181 -8.15 13.63 -15.41
C SER A 181 -8.94 14.16 -14.21
N GLY A 182 -9.15 13.34 -13.18
CA GLY A 182 -9.88 13.71 -11.97
C GLY A 182 -10.26 12.50 -11.13
N PHE A 183 -10.70 12.76 -9.90
CA PHE A 183 -11.14 11.73 -8.96
C PHE A 183 -12.67 11.53 -9.03
N ALA A 184 -13.10 10.27 -9.05
CA ALA A 184 -14.50 9.87 -9.18
C ALA A 184 -15.36 10.23 -7.97
N ASN A 185 -14.74 10.45 -6.80
CA ASN A 185 -15.41 10.94 -5.59
C ASN A 185 -15.38 12.47 -5.45
N ALA A 186 -15.09 13.20 -6.54
CA ALA A 186 -15.09 14.66 -6.62
C ALA A 186 -14.07 15.37 -5.72
N ALA A 187 -13.09 14.65 -5.19
CA ALA A 187 -11.88 15.28 -4.65
C ALA A 187 -11.17 16.08 -5.76
N ASP A 188 -10.61 17.23 -5.41
CA ASP A 188 -9.73 17.96 -6.31
C ASP A 188 -8.33 17.31 -6.36
N ARG A 189 -7.42 17.94 -7.11
CA ARG A 189 -6.07 17.45 -7.36
C ARG A 189 -4.99 18.35 -6.76
N THR A 190 -5.30 19.38 -5.96
CA THR A 190 -4.31 20.38 -5.52
C THR A 190 -3.30 19.86 -4.48
N LEU A 191 -3.53 18.64 -3.95
CA LEU A 191 -2.63 17.92 -3.03
C LEU A 191 -2.12 18.77 -1.85
N ASP A 192 -3.00 19.60 -1.28
CA ASP A 192 -2.69 20.56 -0.22
C ASP A 192 -3.20 20.14 1.18
N GLY A 193 -3.41 18.83 1.37
CA GLY A 193 -3.83 18.25 2.65
C GLY A 193 -5.32 18.39 2.93
N ASP A 194 -6.13 18.25 1.89
CA ASP A 194 -7.58 18.36 1.94
C ASP A 194 -8.22 17.34 2.88
N ARG A 195 -9.32 17.76 3.52
CA ARG A 195 -10.28 16.81 4.07
C ARG A 195 -11.15 16.28 2.94
N ILE A 196 -11.05 14.99 2.70
CA ILE A 196 -11.82 14.33 1.67
C ILE A 196 -13.16 13.89 2.24
N LEU A 197 -14.21 13.93 1.41
CA LEU A 197 -15.53 13.45 1.83
C LEU A 197 -15.47 11.97 2.19
N ASP A 198 -15.76 11.67 3.44
CA ASP A 198 -15.78 10.32 3.97
C ASP A 198 -17.01 9.51 3.58
N PRO A 199 -16.89 8.17 3.44
CA PRO A 199 -18.03 7.26 3.42
C PRO A 199 -18.82 7.30 4.72
N VAL A 200 -20.12 7.01 4.64
CA VAL A 200 -20.98 6.86 5.82
C VAL A 200 -20.57 5.64 6.65
N VAL A 201 -20.48 5.84 7.97
CA VAL A 201 -20.14 4.82 8.98
C VAL A 201 -21.37 4.44 9.81
N ALA A 202 -21.30 3.31 10.52
CA ALA A 202 -22.40 2.85 11.36
C ALA A 202 -22.60 3.72 12.62
N ALA A 203 -23.79 3.64 13.23
CA ALA A 203 -24.04 4.31 14.51
C ALA A 203 -23.04 3.84 15.58
N GLY A 204 -22.49 4.79 16.35
CA GLY A 204 -21.44 4.51 17.34
C GLY A 204 -20.01 4.49 16.79
N GLN A 205 -19.83 4.85 15.50
CA GLN A 205 -18.52 5.08 14.88
C GLN A 205 -18.30 6.58 14.61
N THR A 206 -17.04 6.99 14.55
CA THR A 206 -16.58 8.32 14.15
C THR A 206 -15.29 8.20 13.36
N TYR A 207 -14.80 9.29 12.78
CA TYR A 207 -13.54 9.32 12.05
C TYR A 207 -12.39 9.84 12.92
N ARG A 208 -11.20 9.30 12.70
CA ARG A 208 -9.97 9.75 13.35
C ARG A 208 -8.81 9.67 12.36
N ALA A 209 -8.01 10.73 12.33
CA ALA A 209 -6.79 10.79 11.54
C ALA A 209 -5.71 9.87 12.12
N PHE A 210 -5.03 9.15 11.23
CA PHE A 210 -3.88 8.32 11.55
C PHE A 210 -2.60 8.85 10.88
N ALA A 211 -2.35 10.15 11.06
CA ALA A 211 -1.15 10.80 10.57
C ALA A 211 0.12 10.15 11.16
N GLY A 212 1.12 9.94 10.32
CA GLY A 212 2.40 9.31 10.69
C GLY A 212 2.44 7.79 10.53
N ASN A 213 1.29 7.14 10.31
CA ASN A 213 1.31 5.75 9.85
C ASN A 213 1.70 5.71 8.36
N PRO A 214 2.52 4.74 7.93
CA PRO A 214 2.92 4.65 6.53
C PRO A 214 1.81 4.01 5.68
N LEU A 215 1.74 4.34 4.40
CA LEU A 215 0.88 3.63 3.46
C LEU A 215 1.26 2.13 3.39
N PHE A 216 2.55 1.85 3.22
CA PHE A 216 3.12 0.50 3.16
C PHE A 216 4.22 0.32 4.21
N ALA A 217 4.35 -0.90 4.75
CA ALA A 217 5.56 -1.33 5.46
C ALA A 217 6.79 -1.29 4.54
N ALA A 218 8.01 -1.34 5.11
CA ALA A 218 9.26 -1.30 4.35
C ALA A 218 9.35 -2.36 3.23
N ALA A 219 8.85 -3.59 3.47
CA ALA A 219 8.85 -4.62 2.42
C ALA A 219 7.62 -4.58 1.47
N GLY A 220 6.82 -3.53 1.54
CA GLY A 220 5.66 -3.30 0.67
C GLY A 220 4.40 -4.07 1.08
N PRO A 221 3.37 -4.03 0.22
CA PRO A 221 2.09 -4.68 0.47
C PRO A 221 2.25 -6.20 0.48
N ARG A 222 1.72 -6.83 1.51
CA ARG A 222 1.84 -8.26 1.74
C ARG A 222 0.50 -8.84 2.19
N VAL A 223 0.32 -10.13 1.94
CA VAL A 223 -0.85 -10.87 2.43
C VAL A 223 -0.95 -10.87 3.97
N GLN A 224 0.17 -10.60 4.66
CA GLN A 224 0.23 -10.45 6.10
C GLN A 224 -0.47 -9.19 6.61
N ASP A 225 -0.67 -8.19 5.76
CA ASP A 225 -1.30 -6.92 6.14
C ASP A 225 -2.83 -7.02 6.25
N MET A 226 -3.41 -8.17 5.90
CA MET A 226 -4.82 -8.44 6.13
C MET A 226 -5.12 -8.49 7.63
N ASP A 227 -5.94 -7.55 8.08
CA ASP A 227 -6.54 -7.51 9.41
C ASP A 227 -7.98 -7.01 9.26
N GLN A 228 -8.92 -7.92 9.02
CA GLN A 228 -10.33 -7.57 8.86
C GLN A 228 -10.97 -7.31 10.23
N GLY A 229 -11.60 -6.14 10.38
CA GLY A 229 -12.41 -5.81 11.55
C GLY A 229 -13.80 -6.43 11.56
N ALA A 230 -14.75 -5.73 12.19
CA ALA A 230 -16.09 -6.27 12.46
C ALA A 230 -17.03 -6.26 11.24
N LEU A 231 -16.62 -5.65 10.13
CA LEU A 231 -17.42 -5.54 8.92
C LEU A 231 -17.49 -6.90 8.20
N GLY A 232 -18.66 -7.21 7.62
CA GLY A 232 -18.91 -8.48 6.91
C GLY A 232 -18.34 -8.54 5.50
N ASP A 233 -17.12 -8.05 5.29
CA ASP A 233 -16.49 -7.83 3.99
C ASP A 233 -15.21 -8.66 3.80
N CYS A 234 -15.16 -9.85 4.40
CA CYS A 234 -14.05 -10.80 4.29
C CYS A 234 -13.61 -11.09 2.86
N TRP A 235 -14.53 -11.04 1.91
CA TRP A 235 -14.28 -11.20 0.47
C TRP A 235 -13.42 -10.05 -0.11
N LEU A 236 -13.57 -8.83 0.41
CA LEU A 236 -12.79 -7.66 0.05
C LEU A 236 -11.37 -7.78 0.59
N VAL A 237 -11.22 -7.96 1.91
CA VAL A 237 -9.91 -8.07 2.56
C VAL A 237 -9.13 -9.29 2.03
N SER A 238 -9.78 -10.44 1.86
CA SER A 238 -9.15 -11.62 1.24
C SER A 238 -8.80 -11.38 -0.23
N GLY A 239 -9.67 -10.67 -0.97
CA GLY A 239 -9.40 -10.31 -2.36
C GLY A 239 -8.14 -9.44 -2.47
N LEU A 240 -8.03 -8.39 -1.66
CA LEU A 240 -6.88 -7.51 -1.56
C LEU A 240 -5.61 -8.28 -1.18
N GLY A 241 -5.69 -9.11 -0.13
CA GLY A 241 -4.55 -9.93 0.28
C GLY A 241 -4.13 -10.96 -0.77
N THR A 242 -5.06 -11.46 -1.60
CA THR A 242 -4.70 -12.34 -2.72
C THR A 242 -3.96 -11.56 -3.82
N VAL A 243 -4.42 -10.37 -4.17
CA VAL A 243 -3.69 -9.49 -5.11
C VAL A 243 -2.28 -9.26 -4.57
N ALA A 244 -2.13 -8.83 -3.32
CA ALA A 244 -0.83 -8.59 -2.68
C ALA A 244 0.05 -9.84 -2.60
N LYS A 245 -0.52 -11.03 -2.39
CA LYS A 245 0.23 -12.29 -2.34
C LYS A 245 0.90 -12.62 -3.69
N HIS A 246 0.17 -12.40 -4.78
CA HIS A 246 0.55 -12.85 -6.10
C HIS A 246 1.31 -11.79 -6.87
N ASP A 247 0.91 -10.53 -6.73
CA ASP A 247 1.52 -9.39 -7.38
C ASP A 247 1.48 -8.13 -6.48
N PRO A 248 2.46 -7.98 -5.58
CA PRO A 248 2.61 -6.76 -4.78
C PRO A 248 2.72 -5.49 -5.63
N MET A 249 3.27 -5.57 -6.85
CA MET A 249 3.42 -4.41 -7.73
C MET A 249 2.08 -3.94 -8.27
N ALA A 250 1.13 -4.84 -8.50
CA ALA A 250 -0.22 -4.41 -8.87
C ALA A 250 -0.93 -3.61 -7.76
N VAL A 251 -0.60 -3.87 -6.48
CA VAL A 251 -1.07 -3.03 -5.37
C VAL A 251 -0.37 -1.68 -5.37
N ARG A 252 0.98 -1.66 -5.44
CA ARG A 252 1.76 -0.41 -5.48
C ARG A 252 1.38 0.48 -6.67
N GLY A 253 1.14 -0.13 -7.82
CA GLY A 253 0.71 0.55 -9.03
C GLY A 253 -0.65 1.22 -8.91
N ARG A 254 -1.50 0.76 -7.97
CA ARG A 254 -2.88 1.23 -7.82
C ARG A 254 -3.16 1.98 -6.52
N VAL A 255 -2.24 2.00 -5.57
CA VAL A 255 -2.39 2.69 -4.29
C VAL A 255 -1.13 3.53 -4.03
N VAL A 256 -1.29 4.85 -3.93
CA VAL A 256 -0.18 5.81 -3.85
C VAL A 256 -0.39 6.83 -2.72
N ASP A 257 0.72 7.34 -2.16
CA ASP A 257 0.69 8.19 -0.97
C ASP A 257 0.52 9.71 -1.18
N PHE A 258 0.64 10.37 -2.33
CA PHE A 258 0.56 11.86 -2.45
C PHE A 258 1.31 12.79 -1.43
N ASP A 259 1.90 12.32 -0.31
CA ASP A 259 2.69 13.09 0.66
C ASP A 259 2.01 14.35 1.23
N ASP A 260 0.68 14.35 1.29
CA ASP A 260 -0.14 15.43 1.86
C ASP A 260 -1.13 14.95 2.93
N GLY A 261 -1.11 13.65 3.26
CA GLY A 261 -2.06 13.00 4.16
C GLY A 261 -3.27 12.38 3.44
N THR A 262 -3.31 12.48 2.12
CA THR A 262 -4.28 11.80 1.24
C THR A 262 -3.62 10.71 0.40
N TYR A 263 -4.42 9.85 -0.19
CA TYR A 263 -3.95 8.66 -0.91
C TYR A 263 -4.77 8.46 -2.17
N GLY A 264 -4.10 8.13 -3.26
CA GLY A 264 -4.74 7.77 -4.53
C GLY A 264 -4.99 6.28 -4.60
N VAL A 265 -6.19 5.88 -5.03
CA VAL A 265 -6.57 4.47 -5.28
C VAL A 265 -7.22 4.34 -6.64
N ARG A 266 -6.68 3.47 -7.51
CA ARG A 266 -7.31 3.13 -8.80
C ARG A 266 -8.11 1.83 -8.72
N LEU A 267 -9.43 1.95 -8.84
CA LEU A 267 -10.37 0.83 -8.87
C LEU A 267 -11.04 0.76 -10.25
N GLY A 268 -10.75 -0.31 -11.00
CA GLY A 268 -11.08 -0.43 -12.42
C GLY A 268 -10.39 0.68 -13.22
N ASN A 269 -11.21 1.52 -13.86
CA ASN A 269 -10.76 2.70 -14.61
C ASN A 269 -10.97 4.02 -13.86
N ASN A 270 -11.50 3.95 -12.62
CA ASN A 270 -11.80 5.13 -11.82
C ASN A 270 -10.68 5.35 -10.80
N PHE A 271 -10.40 6.62 -10.53
CA PHE A 271 -9.43 7.08 -9.55
C PHE A 271 -10.18 7.66 -8.36
N TYR A 272 -9.72 7.36 -7.15
CA TYR A 272 -10.28 7.88 -5.90
C TYR A 272 -9.15 8.49 -5.10
N ARG A 273 -9.40 9.66 -4.49
CA ARG A 273 -8.53 10.21 -3.45
C ARG A 273 -9.23 10.01 -2.12
N VAL A 274 -8.53 9.57 -1.08
CA VAL A 274 -9.08 9.42 0.28
C VAL A 274 -8.02 9.88 1.28
N ASP A 275 -8.41 10.39 2.44
CA ASP A 275 -7.46 10.77 3.51
C ASP A 275 -7.26 9.65 4.56
N ASN A 276 -6.35 9.90 5.49
CA ASN A 276 -6.07 9.00 6.63
C ASN A 276 -7.10 9.06 7.77
N ASP A 277 -8.24 9.71 7.58
CA ASP A 277 -9.34 9.63 8.53
C ASP A 277 -10.01 8.25 8.39
N LEU A 278 -9.80 7.35 9.35
CA LEU A 278 -10.39 6.01 9.32
C LEU A 278 -11.49 5.85 10.36
N PRO A 279 -12.52 5.01 10.10
CA PRO A 279 -13.59 4.76 11.07
C PRO A 279 -13.04 4.12 12.34
N VAL A 280 -13.39 4.68 13.49
CA VAL A 280 -13.13 4.15 14.82
C VAL A 280 -14.42 4.08 15.63
N ALA A 281 -14.47 3.25 16.67
CA ALA A 281 -15.56 3.33 17.65
C ALA A 281 -15.54 4.71 18.33
N VAL A 282 -16.68 5.24 18.77
CA VAL A 282 -16.71 6.49 19.54
C VAL A 282 -15.83 6.36 20.79
N GLY A 283 -14.78 7.18 20.87
CA GLY A 283 -13.76 7.13 21.94
C GLY A 283 -12.67 6.07 21.75
N GLY A 284 -12.69 5.34 20.64
CA GLY A 284 -11.70 4.33 20.27
C GLY A 284 -10.40 4.93 19.70
N ALA A 285 -9.36 4.10 19.69
CA ALA A 285 -8.02 4.48 19.20
C ALA A 285 -7.56 3.69 17.97
N THR A 286 -8.30 2.67 17.55
CA THR A 286 -7.95 1.79 16.43
C THR A 286 -9.09 1.71 15.43
N PRO A 287 -8.80 1.47 14.13
CA PRO A 287 -9.83 1.26 13.12
C PRO A 287 -10.80 0.13 13.51
N VAL A 288 -12.07 0.25 13.12
CA VAL A 288 -13.11 -0.76 13.36
C VAL A 288 -13.41 -1.67 12.16
N ASN A 289 -12.99 -1.25 10.97
CA ASN A 289 -13.07 -2.04 9.73
C ASN A 289 -11.69 -2.64 9.44
N ALA A 290 -11.11 -2.53 8.24
CA ALA A 290 -9.74 -2.98 8.03
C ALA A 290 -8.76 -2.27 8.99
N GLY A 291 -7.99 -3.09 9.71
CA GLY A 291 -6.95 -2.68 10.64
C GLY A 291 -5.63 -2.34 9.94
N PHE A 292 -4.56 -2.30 10.75
CA PHE A 292 -3.22 -2.00 10.25
C PHE A 292 -2.42 -3.26 9.99
N GLY A 293 -1.63 -3.24 8.92
CA GLY A 293 -0.68 -4.30 8.58
C GLY A 293 0.62 -4.20 9.37
N ALA A 294 1.66 -4.85 8.84
CA ALA A 294 3.01 -4.76 9.41
C ALA A 294 3.46 -3.28 9.50
N GLU A 295 4.22 -2.93 10.54
CA GLU A 295 4.75 -1.56 10.73
C GLU A 295 3.67 -0.46 10.73
N ASN A 296 2.43 -0.80 11.14
CA ASN A 296 1.25 0.07 11.10
C ASN A 296 0.83 0.51 9.68
N SER A 297 1.18 -0.28 8.67
CA SER A 297 0.81 -0.06 7.27
C SER A 297 -0.70 0.10 7.08
N MET A 298 -1.12 1.12 6.31
CA MET A 298 -2.54 1.47 6.13
C MET A 298 -3.15 1.05 4.78
N TRP A 299 -2.39 0.50 3.82
CA TRP A 299 -2.89 0.30 2.46
C TRP A 299 -4.20 -0.50 2.35
N VAL A 300 -4.44 -1.49 3.22
CA VAL A 300 -5.71 -2.25 3.21
C VAL A 300 -6.88 -1.36 3.62
N ALA A 301 -6.72 -0.56 4.67
CA ALA A 301 -7.75 0.38 5.15
C ALA A 301 -8.00 1.53 4.15
N VAL A 302 -6.93 2.06 3.55
CA VAL A 302 -7.03 3.06 2.47
C VAL A 302 -7.78 2.49 1.26
N ALA A 303 -7.44 1.27 0.83
CA ALA A 303 -8.12 0.61 -0.27
C ALA A 303 -9.59 0.30 0.06
N GLU A 304 -9.89 -0.15 1.28
CA GLU A 304 -11.25 -0.40 1.77
C GLU A 304 -12.11 0.87 1.75
N LYS A 305 -11.55 2.00 2.22
CA LYS A 305 -12.20 3.32 2.18
C LYS A 305 -12.51 3.75 0.75
N ALA A 306 -11.55 3.65 -0.17
CA ALA A 306 -11.80 3.92 -1.59
C ALA A 306 -12.84 2.96 -2.19
N TYR A 307 -12.84 1.69 -1.77
CA TYR A 307 -13.81 0.71 -2.24
C TYR A 307 -15.25 1.04 -1.79
N ALA A 308 -15.43 1.67 -0.62
CA ALA A 308 -16.74 2.16 -0.16
C ALA A 308 -17.32 3.27 -1.05
N HIS A 309 -16.47 4.07 -1.70
CA HIS A 309 -16.89 5.00 -2.76
C HIS A 309 -17.22 4.28 -4.07
N PHE A 310 -16.45 3.26 -4.42
CA PHE A 310 -16.50 2.57 -5.71
C PHE A 310 -17.67 1.58 -5.85
N ARG A 311 -17.87 0.72 -4.84
CA ARG A 311 -18.58 -0.55 -5.02
C ARG A 311 -20.00 -0.41 -5.54
N THR A 312 -20.80 0.42 -4.86
CA THR A 312 -22.21 0.63 -5.16
C THR A 312 -22.41 2.10 -5.45
N ALA A 313 -22.74 2.41 -6.71
CA ALA A 313 -22.91 3.79 -7.16
C ALA A 313 -23.88 4.56 -6.25
N GLY A 314 -23.40 5.68 -5.70
CA GLY A 314 -24.17 6.55 -4.81
C GLY A 314 -24.35 6.05 -3.37
N ALA A 315 -23.88 4.84 -3.01
CA ALA A 315 -24.04 4.33 -1.65
C ALA A 315 -23.08 5.00 -0.66
N ASN A 316 -21.84 5.27 -1.10
CA ASN A 316 -20.78 5.93 -0.34
C ASN A 316 -20.75 5.54 1.16
N SER A 317 -20.66 4.24 1.46
CA SER A 317 -20.79 3.74 2.84
C SER A 317 -20.08 2.41 3.06
N TYR A 318 -19.51 2.23 4.25
CA TYR A 318 -18.89 0.95 4.64
C TYR A 318 -19.92 -0.18 4.72
N ALA A 319 -21.16 0.14 5.11
CA ALA A 319 -22.24 -0.85 5.14
C ALA A 319 -22.47 -1.51 3.76
N SER A 320 -22.22 -0.79 2.66
CA SER A 320 -22.33 -1.31 1.30
C SER A 320 -21.29 -2.37 0.94
N LEU A 321 -20.22 -2.54 1.75
CA LEU A 321 -19.16 -3.53 1.53
C LEU A 321 -19.52 -4.92 2.05
N GLN A 322 -20.60 -5.07 2.82
CA GLN A 322 -21.01 -6.36 3.37
C GLN A 322 -21.44 -7.36 2.28
N GLY A 323 -20.93 -8.59 2.39
CA GLY A 323 -21.13 -9.66 1.41
C GLY A 323 -20.48 -9.35 0.06
N GLY A 324 -20.22 -10.35 -0.79
CA GLY A 324 -19.56 -10.12 -2.09
C GLY A 324 -18.71 -11.30 -2.52
N ARG A 325 -17.83 -11.10 -3.50
CA ARG A 325 -16.97 -12.14 -4.09
C ARG A 325 -15.58 -11.59 -4.35
N ALA A 326 -14.53 -12.33 -3.97
CA ALA A 326 -13.15 -11.90 -4.21
C ALA A 326 -12.84 -11.59 -5.69
N ALA A 327 -13.54 -12.24 -6.64
CA ALA A 327 -13.43 -11.92 -8.06
C ALA A 327 -13.80 -10.46 -8.41
N GLU A 328 -14.72 -9.83 -7.67
CA GLU A 328 -15.06 -8.40 -7.83
C GLU A 328 -13.86 -7.52 -7.47
N VAL A 329 -13.06 -7.93 -6.48
CA VAL A 329 -11.83 -7.24 -6.08
C VAL A 329 -10.75 -7.41 -7.14
N TYR A 330 -10.59 -8.63 -7.67
CA TYR A 330 -9.60 -8.89 -8.71
C TYR A 330 -9.86 -8.01 -9.93
N GLN A 331 -11.12 -7.88 -10.34
CA GLN A 331 -11.53 -7.01 -11.45
C GLN A 331 -11.26 -5.53 -11.14
N ALA A 332 -11.59 -5.08 -9.92
CA ALA A 332 -11.27 -3.73 -9.48
C ALA A 332 -9.75 -3.46 -9.47
N PHE A 333 -8.92 -4.46 -9.23
CA PHE A 333 -7.46 -4.36 -9.27
C PHE A 333 -6.86 -4.72 -10.64
N GLY A 334 -7.67 -4.85 -11.69
CA GLY A 334 -7.21 -4.94 -13.08
C GLY A 334 -7.36 -6.29 -13.74
N SER A 335 -7.78 -7.33 -13.02
CA SER A 335 -7.99 -8.65 -13.62
C SER A 335 -9.09 -8.62 -14.68
N THR A 336 -8.75 -9.03 -15.90
CA THR A 336 -9.69 -9.11 -17.02
C THR A 336 -10.31 -10.49 -17.20
N ASN A 337 -9.78 -11.50 -16.51
CA ASN A 337 -10.16 -12.91 -16.65
C ASN A 337 -10.58 -13.56 -15.32
N ALA A 338 -10.97 -12.76 -14.32
CA ALA A 338 -11.42 -13.28 -13.04
C ALA A 338 -12.64 -14.21 -13.22
N VAL A 339 -12.54 -15.44 -12.71
CA VAL A 339 -13.58 -16.47 -12.75
C VAL A 339 -14.02 -16.88 -11.36
N THR A 340 -15.25 -17.39 -11.29
CA THR A 340 -15.82 -18.03 -10.10
C THR A 340 -16.25 -19.44 -10.45
N SER A 341 -15.88 -20.43 -9.64
CA SER A 341 -16.26 -21.83 -9.84
C SER A 341 -16.80 -22.41 -8.54
N ASN A 342 -17.95 -23.10 -8.59
CA ASN A 342 -18.50 -23.73 -7.39
C ASN A 342 -17.79 -25.07 -7.14
N PHE A 343 -17.58 -25.43 -5.88
CA PHE A 343 -16.99 -26.72 -5.54
C PHE A 343 -17.82 -27.90 -6.06
N ALA A 344 -19.15 -27.77 -6.02
CA ALA A 344 -20.10 -28.78 -6.47
C ALA A 344 -20.09 -29.02 -7.99
N ASP A 345 -19.49 -28.13 -8.78
CA ASP A 345 -19.39 -28.30 -10.24
C ASP A 345 -18.32 -29.35 -10.63
N TYR A 346 -17.49 -29.78 -9.67
CA TYR A 346 -16.45 -30.77 -9.87
C TYR A 346 -16.94 -32.16 -9.47
N GLY A 347 -16.65 -33.18 -10.29
CA GLY A 347 -17.11 -34.55 -10.05
C GLY A 347 -16.43 -35.27 -8.87
N SER A 348 -15.38 -34.70 -8.27
CA SER A 348 -14.69 -35.24 -7.10
C SER A 348 -13.80 -34.20 -6.41
N ALA A 349 -13.45 -34.48 -5.15
CA ALA A 349 -12.46 -33.70 -4.40
C ALA A 349 -11.11 -33.61 -5.13
N THR A 350 -10.66 -34.71 -5.74
CA THR A 350 -9.43 -34.76 -6.55
C THR A 350 -9.52 -33.85 -7.78
N ALA A 351 -10.67 -33.81 -8.47
CA ALA A 351 -10.86 -32.96 -9.64
C ALA A 351 -10.82 -31.46 -9.26
N LEU A 352 -11.51 -31.08 -8.18
CA LEU A 352 -11.46 -29.71 -7.65
C LEU A 352 -10.03 -29.31 -7.26
N ALA A 353 -9.35 -30.14 -6.47
CA ALA A 353 -8.01 -29.84 -5.99
C ALA A 353 -6.97 -29.77 -7.11
N ASN A 354 -7.07 -30.64 -8.12
CA ASN A 354 -6.19 -30.58 -9.30
C ASN A 354 -6.39 -29.30 -10.11
N GLU A 355 -7.62 -28.83 -10.25
CA GLU A 355 -7.90 -27.55 -10.92
C GLU A 355 -7.34 -26.37 -10.13
N MET A 356 -7.53 -26.35 -8.80
CA MET A 356 -6.93 -25.34 -7.93
C MET A 356 -5.40 -25.35 -8.02
N TYR A 357 -4.77 -26.53 -8.00
CA TYR A 357 -3.32 -26.66 -8.17
C TYR A 357 -2.86 -26.16 -9.53
N ARG A 358 -3.56 -26.52 -10.62
CA ARG A 358 -3.21 -26.08 -11.98
C ARG A 358 -3.18 -24.56 -12.07
N ARG A 359 -4.18 -23.88 -11.52
CA ARG A 359 -4.28 -22.41 -11.52
C ARG A 359 -3.23 -21.77 -10.62
N PHE A 360 -3.10 -22.27 -9.39
CA PHE A 360 -2.10 -21.78 -8.44
C PHE A 360 -0.67 -21.91 -8.98
N ALA A 361 -0.35 -23.05 -9.60
CA ALA A 361 0.95 -23.31 -10.22
C ALA A 361 1.18 -22.49 -11.50
N ALA A 362 0.11 -22.02 -12.16
CA ALA A 362 0.20 -21.09 -13.28
C ALA A 362 0.36 -19.62 -12.83
N GLY A 363 0.43 -19.36 -11.51
CA GLY A 363 0.56 -18.02 -10.95
C GLY A 363 -0.76 -17.26 -10.82
N GLU A 364 -1.91 -17.90 -11.10
CA GLU A 364 -3.22 -17.25 -10.91
C GLU A 364 -3.45 -16.93 -9.42
N MET A 365 -3.99 -15.74 -9.17
CA MET A 365 -4.57 -15.36 -7.89
C MET A 365 -5.63 -16.39 -7.50
N LEU A 366 -5.63 -16.84 -6.25
CA LEU A 366 -6.60 -17.84 -5.81
C LEU A 366 -7.14 -17.54 -4.40
N SER A 367 -8.47 -17.43 -4.32
CA SER A 367 -9.22 -17.32 -3.06
C SER A 367 -10.33 -18.36 -3.01
N ILE A 368 -10.83 -18.64 -1.82
CA ILE A 368 -12.06 -19.42 -1.65
C ILE A 368 -13.08 -18.66 -0.81
N GLY A 369 -14.36 -19.03 -0.98
CA GLY A 369 -15.45 -18.66 -0.10
C GLY A 369 -16.18 -19.92 0.36
N THR A 370 -16.32 -20.10 1.66
CA THR A 370 -17.12 -21.18 2.27
C THR A 370 -18.58 -20.75 2.34
N GLY A 371 -19.50 -21.69 2.08
CA GLY A 371 -20.92 -21.53 2.36
C GLY A 371 -21.25 -21.88 3.80
N VAL A 372 -22.53 -21.77 4.15
CA VAL A 372 -23.07 -22.13 5.48
C VAL A 372 -23.50 -23.59 5.60
N ALA A 373 -23.55 -24.32 4.48
CA ALA A 373 -23.95 -25.72 4.45
C ALA A 373 -22.71 -26.65 4.50
N LYS A 374 -22.75 -27.62 5.42
CA LYS A 374 -21.76 -28.68 5.61
C LYS A 374 -22.39 -30.04 5.36
N ALA A 375 -21.65 -30.99 4.80
CA ALA A 375 -22.08 -32.38 4.77
C ALA A 375 -22.32 -32.89 6.22
N PRO A 376 -23.45 -33.57 6.51
CA PRO A 376 -23.77 -34.01 7.87
C PRO A 376 -22.69 -34.94 8.46
N GLY A 377 -22.25 -34.66 9.69
CA GLY A 377 -21.32 -35.51 10.44
C GLY A 377 -19.83 -35.38 10.07
N LEU A 378 -19.45 -34.41 9.23
CA LEU A 378 -18.07 -34.18 8.82
C LEU A 378 -17.43 -33.01 9.59
N ASP A 379 -16.33 -33.29 10.29
CA ASP A 379 -15.41 -32.26 10.80
C ASP A 379 -14.60 -31.72 9.62
N VAL A 380 -15.09 -30.59 9.10
CA VAL A 380 -14.51 -29.89 7.96
C VAL A 380 -13.39 -28.91 8.37
N GLY A 381 -12.77 -29.13 9.53
CA GLY A 381 -11.68 -28.31 10.06
C GLY A 381 -12.13 -26.91 10.52
N ALA A 382 -11.17 -26.13 11.03
CA ALA A 382 -11.37 -24.80 11.64
C ALA A 382 -11.73 -23.67 10.65
N THR A 383 -12.30 -23.95 9.47
CA THR A 383 -12.81 -22.87 8.61
C THR A 383 -14.21 -22.44 9.04
N VAL A 384 -14.40 -21.12 9.15
CA VAL A 384 -15.64 -20.39 9.41
C VAL A 384 -16.64 -20.55 8.27
N ASP A 385 -17.93 -20.50 8.60
CA ASP A 385 -19.05 -20.59 7.66
C ASP A 385 -19.37 -19.23 7.04
N GLY A 386 -19.63 -19.21 5.73
CA GLY A 386 -19.93 -17.95 5.03
C GLY A 386 -18.73 -17.00 4.92
N HIS A 387 -17.50 -17.54 4.90
CA HIS A 387 -16.27 -16.74 5.05
C HIS A 387 -15.30 -16.91 3.87
N ALA A 388 -14.52 -15.88 3.58
CA ALA A 388 -13.52 -15.89 2.52
C ALA A 388 -12.11 -16.15 3.06
N TYR A 389 -11.26 -16.76 2.23
CA TYR A 389 -9.87 -17.06 2.54
C TYR A 389 -8.98 -16.85 1.33
N VAL A 390 -7.74 -16.44 1.58
CA VAL A 390 -6.66 -16.47 0.58
C VAL A 390 -6.09 -17.88 0.52
N VAL A 391 -5.90 -18.44 -0.68
CA VAL A 391 -5.15 -19.69 -0.82
C VAL A 391 -3.66 -19.37 -0.82
N THR A 392 -2.96 -19.79 0.23
CA THR A 392 -1.53 -19.49 0.41
C THR A 392 -0.62 -20.56 -0.17
N SER A 393 -1.06 -21.81 -0.22
CA SER A 393 -0.37 -22.90 -0.92
C SER A 393 -1.31 -24.03 -1.33
N VAL A 394 -0.97 -24.75 -2.40
CA VAL A 394 -1.61 -26.00 -2.81
C VAL A 394 -0.52 -27.08 -2.92
N ASN A 395 -0.45 -27.95 -1.92
CA ASN A 395 0.67 -28.87 -1.75
C ASN A 395 0.37 -30.23 -2.37
N ARG A 396 1.37 -30.83 -3.03
CA ARG A 396 1.29 -32.18 -3.59
C ARG A 396 2.20 -33.15 -2.87
N GLY A 397 1.77 -34.40 -2.77
CA GLY A 397 2.51 -35.49 -2.17
C GLY A 397 2.18 -36.83 -2.81
N TRP A 398 3.07 -37.81 -2.61
CA TRP A 398 2.85 -39.17 -3.09
C TRP A 398 1.84 -39.88 -2.19
N VAL A 399 0.71 -40.28 -2.78
CA VAL A 399 -0.36 -41.02 -2.10
C VAL A 399 -0.37 -42.45 -2.62
N TRP A 400 -0.34 -43.41 -1.70
CA TRP A 400 -0.46 -44.83 -2.01
C TRP A 400 -1.92 -45.19 -2.27
N ASN A 401 -2.19 -45.82 -3.41
CA ASN A 401 -3.50 -46.41 -3.70
C ASN A 401 -3.43 -47.92 -3.51
N SER A 402 -4.15 -48.45 -2.51
CA SER A 402 -4.17 -49.88 -2.21
C SER A 402 -4.83 -50.75 -3.28
N THR A 403 -5.76 -50.17 -4.06
CA THR A 403 -6.50 -50.85 -5.13
C THR A 403 -5.62 -51.04 -6.36
N THR A 404 -4.89 -49.99 -6.77
CA THR A 404 -3.98 -50.04 -7.92
C THR A 404 -2.56 -50.47 -7.55
N ARG A 405 -2.27 -50.62 -6.24
CA ARG A 405 -0.96 -50.92 -5.68
C ARG A 405 0.15 -50.02 -6.23
N SER A 406 -0.13 -48.73 -6.33
CA SER A 406 0.79 -47.75 -6.90
C SER A 406 0.77 -46.43 -6.13
N TYR A 407 1.89 -45.70 -6.18
CA TYR A 407 1.94 -44.32 -5.74
C TYR A 407 1.51 -43.40 -6.88
N SER A 408 0.77 -42.36 -6.54
CA SER A 408 0.44 -41.27 -7.47
C SER A 408 0.62 -39.92 -6.80
N LEU A 409 1.09 -38.93 -7.55
CA LEU A 409 1.30 -37.57 -7.04
C LEU A 409 -0.03 -36.81 -7.03
N GLN A 410 -0.57 -36.54 -5.84
CA GLN A 410 -1.88 -35.92 -5.66
C GLN A 410 -1.76 -34.65 -4.83
N VAL A 411 -2.75 -33.75 -4.92
CA VAL A 411 -2.88 -32.66 -3.95
C VAL A 411 -3.24 -33.26 -2.61
N THR A 412 -2.42 -33.00 -1.58
CA THR A 412 -2.61 -33.56 -0.23
C THR A 412 -3.18 -32.54 0.73
N SER A 413 -2.92 -31.25 0.50
CA SER A 413 -3.39 -30.18 1.36
C SER A 413 -3.46 -28.84 0.65
N ILE A 414 -4.36 -27.99 1.11
CA ILE A 414 -4.53 -26.61 0.69
C ILE A 414 -4.40 -25.74 1.94
N THR A 415 -3.47 -24.80 1.92
CA THR A 415 -3.28 -23.85 3.02
C THR A 415 -4.06 -22.59 2.72
N LEU A 416 -4.86 -22.16 3.69
CA LEU A 416 -5.75 -21.01 3.64
C LEU A 416 -5.27 -19.99 4.66
N ARG A 417 -5.38 -18.70 4.36
CA ARG A 417 -5.19 -17.62 5.33
C ARG A 417 -6.51 -16.92 5.59
N ASN A 418 -6.87 -16.79 6.86
CA ASN A 418 -8.05 -16.07 7.31
C ASN A 418 -7.76 -14.55 7.29
N PRO A 419 -8.63 -13.71 6.69
CA PRO A 419 -8.47 -12.26 6.71
C PRO A 419 -8.52 -11.62 8.11
N TRP A 420 -9.04 -12.29 9.15
CA TRP A 420 -9.03 -11.79 10.53
C TRP A 420 -7.66 -11.78 11.22
N GLY A 421 -6.61 -12.29 10.57
CA GLY A 421 -5.30 -12.46 11.21
C GLY A 421 -5.25 -13.61 12.25
N ASP A 422 -6.37 -14.26 12.54
CA ASP A 422 -6.51 -15.44 13.38
C ASP A 422 -7.59 -16.39 12.79
N ASP A 423 -7.48 -17.69 13.04
CA ASP A 423 -8.43 -18.73 12.63
C ASP A 423 -9.65 -18.81 13.55
N GLY A 424 -9.66 -18.06 14.66
CA GLY A 424 -10.73 -18.02 15.64
C GLY A 424 -10.75 -19.23 16.60
N THR A 425 -9.70 -20.04 16.61
CA THR A 425 -9.59 -21.25 17.45
C THR A 425 -8.22 -21.45 18.11
N ALA A 426 -7.12 -21.10 17.45
CA ALA A 426 -5.76 -21.48 17.84
C ALA A 426 -4.72 -20.34 17.77
N GLY A 427 -5.10 -19.11 17.44
CA GLY A 427 -4.16 -17.99 17.31
C GLY A 427 -3.31 -18.05 16.04
N SER A 428 -3.72 -18.82 15.03
CA SER A 428 -3.01 -18.99 13.77
C SER A 428 -3.77 -18.31 12.64
N ALA A 429 -3.13 -17.42 11.90
CA ALA A 429 -3.74 -16.80 10.71
C ALA A 429 -4.05 -17.81 9.59
N THR A 430 -3.57 -19.05 9.68
CA THR A 430 -3.68 -20.05 8.61
C THR A 430 -4.34 -21.35 9.05
N VAL A 431 -5.16 -21.91 8.16
CA VAL A 431 -5.82 -23.21 8.30
C VAL A 431 -5.43 -24.09 7.11
N THR A 432 -5.10 -25.36 7.37
CA THR A 432 -4.82 -26.35 6.32
C THR A 432 -5.98 -27.33 6.19
N VAL A 433 -6.49 -27.51 4.98
CA VAL A 433 -7.59 -28.43 4.67
C VAL A 433 -7.16 -29.49 3.65
N THR A 434 -7.72 -30.69 3.74
CA THR A 434 -7.59 -31.70 2.67
C THR A 434 -8.56 -31.39 1.52
N PRO A 435 -8.32 -31.93 0.31
CA PRO A 435 -9.29 -31.87 -0.79
C PRO A 435 -10.70 -32.33 -0.38
N GLU A 436 -10.81 -33.42 0.38
CA GLU A 436 -12.10 -33.96 0.84
C GLU A 436 -12.81 -33.00 1.80
N GLN A 437 -12.09 -32.39 2.73
CA GLN A 437 -12.68 -31.40 3.65
C GLN A 437 -13.22 -30.19 2.90
N LEU A 438 -12.49 -29.70 1.91
CA LEU A 438 -12.94 -28.57 1.09
C LEU A 438 -14.13 -28.92 0.20
N PHE A 439 -14.06 -30.06 -0.49
CA PHE A 439 -15.10 -30.52 -1.41
C PHE A 439 -16.44 -30.82 -0.73
N ASN A 440 -16.40 -31.29 0.51
CA ASN A 440 -17.60 -31.57 1.31
C ASN A 440 -18.25 -30.31 1.92
N ARG A 441 -17.71 -29.11 1.65
CA ARG A 441 -18.39 -27.85 1.94
C ARG A 441 -19.11 -27.31 0.71
N ALA A 442 -20.26 -26.69 0.93
CA ALA A 442 -20.75 -25.72 -0.05
C ALA A 442 -19.72 -24.58 -0.14
N GLY A 443 -19.39 -24.13 -1.33
CA GLY A 443 -18.41 -23.06 -1.50
C GLY A 443 -18.01 -22.84 -2.94
N ARG A 444 -17.10 -21.89 -3.11
CA ARG A 444 -16.59 -21.42 -4.41
C ARG A 444 -15.10 -21.15 -4.29
N PHE A 445 -14.37 -21.30 -5.39
CA PHE A 445 -13.07 -20.64 -5.53
C PHE A 445 -13.14 -19.54 -6.59
N TYR A 446 -12.27 -18.57 -6.44
CA TYR A 446 -12.11 -17.41 -7.30
C TYR A 446 -10.69 -17.41 -7.84
N ALA A 447 -10.54 -17.32 -9.16
CA ALA A 447 -9.23 -17.34 -9.79
C ALA A 447 -9.10 -16.28 -10.88
N GLY A 448 -7.89 -15.83 -11.18
CA GLY A 448 -7.62 -14.87 -12.26
C GLY A 448 -6.16 -14.44 -12.30
N THR A 449 -5.79 -13.70 -13.34
CA THR A 449 -4.49 -13.03 -13.49
C THR A 449 -4.70 -11.53 -13.55
N LEU A 450 -3.63 -10.76 -13.31
CA LEU A 450 -3.60 -9.32 -13.50
C LEU A 450 -3.09 -8.96 -14.89
#